data_AF-A0A3R7A8B6-F1
#
_entry.id   AF-A0A3R7A8B6-F1
#
_cell.length_a   1.000
_cell.length_b   1.000
_cell.length_c   1.000
_cell.angle_alpha   90.00
_cell.angle_beta   90.00
_cell.angle_gamma   90.00
#
_symmetry.space_group_name_H-M   'P 1'
#
loop_
_entity.id
_entity.type
_entity.pdbx_description
1 polymer ?
#
loop_
_entity_poly.entity_id
_entity_poly.type
_entity_poly.pdbx_seq_one_letter_code
_entity_poly.pdbx_strand_id
1 'polypeptide(L)'
;IVFKVDVVGRSIGSQCAIHLASKFPTKFHGLILESGFHSILKLPMVNQLVAMLPGGAGMLSMLPELFYSLDKIQQVQSMPVLVLHGADDDIAPLVQGQELFAACGSSKKTLRVFPNAGHNDLVLRHHAAYYAAVNALLQDAAANAYSVKVLHALSAKQYDDVLAMGANALQSDRLKLEDQCQVLESLAKASWHLGDMQSVVKFTTRLLNRQPDHINGLCLRAKAYGLLHNVESVRDDVVTLSQLLAGSTAENPTKASVAMALLAVHSWTVQ
;
A
#
# COMPACT_ATOMS: atom_id res chain seq x y z
N ILE A 1 3.99 -5.86 21.64
CA ILE A 1 3.95 -6.23 20.20
C ILE A 1 5.27 -5.78 19.60
N VAL A 2 6.17 -6.72 19.32
CA VAL A 2 7.46 -6.43 18.67
C VAL A 2 7.17 -6.36 17.17
N PHE A 3 7.33 -5.20 16.55
CA PHE A 3 7.21 -5.09 15.10
C PHE A 3 8.33 -5.91 14.44
N LYS A 4 7.98 -6.82 13.53
CA LYS A 4 8.95 -7.58 12.74
C LYS A 4 9.55 -6.64 11.69
N VAL A 5 10.69 -6.05 12.06
CA VAL A 5 11.76 -5.41 11.28
C VAL A 5 11.31 -4.66 10.02
N ASP A 6 11.21 -3.35 10.13
CA ASP A 6 11.21 -2.41 9.00
C ASP A 6 12.62 -2.29 8.42
N VAL A 7 12.73 -2.22 7.09
CA VAL A 7 14.04 -2.11 6.43
C VAL A 7 14.41 -0.63 6.27
N VAL A 8 15.54 -0.24 6.82
CA VAL A 8 16.03 1.14 6.80
C VAL A 8 17.38 1.18 6.10
N GLY A 9 17.55 2.12 5.19
CA GLY A 9 18.82 2.35 4.50
C GLY A 9 19.13 3.83 4.45
N ARG A 10 20.29 4.23 4.99
CA ARG A 10 20.82 5.58 4.87
C ARG A 10 21.90 5.66 3.80
N SER A 11 21.86 6.67 2.93
CA SER A 11 22.87 6.93 1.91
C SER A 11 23.10 5.69 1.02
N ILE A 12 24.31 5.13 0.97
CA ILE A 12 24.58 3.88 0.25
C ILE A 12 23.77 2.69 0.79
N GLY A 13 23.41 2.69 2.08
CA GLY A 13 22.54 1.69 2.67
C GLY A 13 21.15 1.66 2.05
N SER A 14 20.69 2.76 1.44
CA SER A 14 19.44 2.81 0.68
C SER A 14 19.45 1.85 -0.50
N GLN A 15 20.60 1.60 -1.14
CA GLN A 15 20.70 0.62 -2.24
C GLN A 15 20.38 -0.79 -1.74
N CYS A 16 20.95 -1.15 -0.58
CA CYS A 16 20.73 -2.44 0.06
C CYS A 16 19.29 -2.59 0.52
N ALA A 17 18.73 -1.55 1.13
CA ALA A 17 17.34 -1.53 1.61
C ALA A 17 16.35 -1.72 0.46
N ILE A 18 16.51 -0.99 -0.65
CA ILE A 18 15.71 -1.14 -1.87
C ILE A 18 15.83 -2.56 -2.42
N HIS A 19 17.05 -3.10 -2.52
CA HIS A 19 17.25 -4.45 -3.04
C HIS A 19 16.58 -5.53 -2.19
N LEU A 20 16.65 -5.40 -0.86
CA LEU A 20 15.98 -6.33 0.05
C LEU A 20 14.45 -6.21 -0.04
N ALA A 21 13.92 -4.99 -0.06
CA ALA A 21 12.49 -4.74 -0.18
C ALA A 21 11.92 -5.27 -1.51
N SER A 22 12.63 -5.08 -2.62
CA SER A 22 12.20 -5.56 -3.93
C SER A 22 12.25 -7.09 -4.03
N LYS A 23 13.27 -7.72 -3.43
CA LYS A 23 13.47 -9.17 -3.50
C LYS A 23 12.56 -9.96 -2.56
N PHE A 24 12.14 -9.36 -1.45
CA PHE A 24 11.34 -10.01 -0.41
C PHE A 24 10.10 -9.17 -0.04
N PRO A 25 9.13 -8.99 -0.96
CA PRO A 25 8.00 -8.06 -0.80
C PRO A 25 7.04 -8.41 0.35
N THR A 26 7.12 -9.63 0.90
CA THR A 26 6.29 -10.13 2.01
C THR A 26 7.04 -10.24 3.34
N LYS A 27 8.37 -10.02 3.35
CA LYS A 27 9.20 -10.17 4.55
C LYS A 27 9.27 -8.90 5.39
N PHE A 28 9.09 -7.75 4.73
CA PHE A 28 9.17 -6.42 5.33
C PHE A 28 7.81 -5.73 5.26
N HIS A 29 7.56 -4.85 6.22
CA HIS A 29 6.26 -4.16 6.34
C HIS A 29 6.35 -2.67 6.03
N GLY A 30 7.55 -2.11 5.95
CA GLY A 30 7.83 -0.73 5.55
C GLY A 30 9.29 -0.55 5.14
N LEU A 31 9.54 0.45 4.30
CA LEU A 31 10.87 0.84 3.80
C LEU A 31 11.15 2.30 4.12
N ILE A 32 12.28 2.58 4.77
CA ILE A 32 12.76 3.96 5.02
C ILE A 32 14.09 4.17 4.29
N LEU A 33 14.13 5.20 3.46
CA LEU A 33 15.33 5.67 2.76
C LEU A 33 15.72 7.04 3.31
N GLU A 34 16.88 7.14 3.95
CA GLU A 34 17.39 8.39 4.53
C GLU A 34 18.58 8.90 3.71
N SER A 35 18.50 10.11 3.17
CA SER A 35 19.55 10.74 2.35
C SER A 35 20.04 9.80 1.22
N GLY A 36 19.10 9.03 0.65
CA GLY A 36 19.37 7.98 -0.34
C GLY A 36 19.50 8.54 -1.75
N PHE A 37 20.34 7.91 -2.57
CA PHE A 37 20.52 8.26 -3.99
C PHE A 37 20.19 7.08 -4.89
N HIS A 38 20.07 7.24 -6.20
CA HIS A 38 19.79 6.11 -7.09
C HIS A 38 21.02 5.69 -7.91
N SER A 39 21.98 6.61 -8.13
CA SER A 39 23.20 6.40 -8.90
C SER A 39 24.40 7.03 -8.20
N ILE A 40 25.39 6.19 -7.88
CA ILE A 40 26.68 6.66 -7.36
C ILE A 40 27.46 7.45 -8.40
N LEU A 41 27.27 7.13 -9.68
CA LEU A 41 27.93 7.81 -10.81
C LEU A 41 27.48 9.26 -10.94
N LYS A 42 26.26 9.59 -10.47
CA LYS A 42 25.72 10.95 -10.45
C LYS A 42 26.11 11.76 -9.20
N LEU A 43 26.89 11.20 -8.26
CA LEU A 43 27.28 11.95 -7.06
C LEU A 43 28.33 13.03 -7.37
N PRO A 44 28.24 14.22 -6.76
CA PRO A 44 29.19 15.31 -7.02
C PRO A 44 30.64 14.91 -6.82
N MET A 45 30.95 14.17 -5.75
CA MET A 45 32.31 13.70 -5.45
C MET A 45 32.86 12.78 -6.55
N VAL A 46 32.04 11.89 -7.12
CA VAL A 46 32.45 10.97 -8.19
C VAL A 46 32.69 11.75 -9.48
N ASN A 47 31.79 12.66 -9.83
CA ASN A 47 31.95 13.54 -10.98
C ASN A 47 33.23 14.38 -10.90
N GLN A 48 33.54 14.93 -9.71
CA GLN A 48 34.77 15.69 -9.48
C GLN A 48 36.03 14.83 -9.64
N LEU A 49 36.06 13.63 -9.03
CA LEU A 49 37.19 12.70 -9.12
C LEU A 49 37.48 12.30 -10.58
N VAL A 50 36.42 12.02 -11.33
CA VAL A 50 36.53 11.57 -12.71
C VAL A 50 36.87 12.71 -13.66
N ALA A 51 36.41 13.94 -13.39
CA ALA A 51 36.78 15.12 -14.19
C ALA A 51 38.28 15.44 -14.14
N MET A 52 38.99 14.98 -13.11
CA MET A 52 40.45 15.11 -13.00
C MET A 52 41.21 14.12 -13.90
N LEU A 53 40.55 13.11 -14.47
CA LEU A 53 41.15 12.11 -15.35
C LEU A 53 40.95 12.48 -16.83
N PRO A 54 41.99 12.43 -17.69
CA PRO A 54 41.84 12.64 -19.13
C PRO A 54 40.82 11.67 -19.74
N GLY A 55 39.75 12.20 -20.34
CA GLY A 55 38.66 11.40 -20.91
C GLY A 55 37.69 10.77 -19.88
N GLY A 56 37.83 11.10 -18.59
CA GLY A 56 37.05 10.49 -17.52
C GLY A 56 35.54 10.65 -17.68
N ALA A 57 35.05 11.82 -18.10
CA ALA A 57 33.62 12.05 -18.31
C ALA A 57 33.00 11.10 -19.36
N GLY A 58 33.74 10.83 -20.45
CA GLY A 58 33.34 9.85 -21.46
C GLY A 58 33.31 8.43 -20.89
N MET A 59 34.33 8.07 -20.11
CA MET A 59 34.40 6.77 -19.43
C MET A 59 33.23 6.55 -18.47
N LEU A 60 32.88 7.56 -17.68
CA LEU A 60 31.76 7.51 -16.72
C LEU A 60 30.41 7.31 -17.42
N SER A 61 30.20 7.99 -18.55
CA SER A 61 28.96 7.85 -19.34
C SER A 61 28.78 6.46 -19.96
N MET A 62 29.86 5.69 -20.08
CA MET A 62 29.84 4.31 -20.58
C MET A 62 29.68 3.28 -19.46
N LEU A 63 29.80 3.66 -18.19
CA LEU A 63 29.61 2.74 -17.08
C LEU A 63 28.12 2.45 -16.89
N PRO A 64 27.73 1.18 -16.74
CA PRO A 64 26.35 0.83 -16.45
C PRO A 64 25.96 1.30 -15.05
N GLU A 65 24.67 1.54 -14.84
CA GLU A 65 24.12 1.75 -13.50
C GLU A 65 24.44 0.55 -12.60
N LEU A 66 25.08 0.79 -11.47
CA LEU A 66 25.59 -0.29 -10.63
C LEU A 66 24.49 -0.94 -9.79
N PHE A 67 23.54 -0.13 -9.33
CA PHE A 67 22.53 -0.58 -8.37
C PHE A 67 21.18 -0.89 -9.02
N TYR A 68 20.87 -0.31 -10.18
CA TYR A 68 19.55 -0.40 -10.81
C TYR A 68 18.42 -0.08 -9.82
N SER A 69 18.64 0.92 -8.96
CA SER A 69 17.75 1.20 -7.83
C SER A 69 16.40 1.74 -8.26
N LEU A 70 16.32 2.47 -9.37
CA LEU A 70 15.05 2.91 -9.95
C LEU A 70 14.20 1.71 -10.39
N ASP A 71 14.79 0.75 -11.12
CA ASP A 71 14.08 -0.45 -11.56
C ASP A 71 13.63 -1.31 -10.38
N LYS A 72 14.47 -1.43 -9.35
CA LYS A 72 14.16 -2.21 -8.14
C LYS A 72 13.09 -1.54 -7.28
N ILE A 73 13.14 -0.23 -7.07
CA ILE A 73 12.15 0.46 -6.24
C ILE A 73 10.78 0.53 -6.92
N GLN A 74 10.73 0.47 -8.26
CA GLN A 74 9.48 0.32 -9.00
C GLN A 74 8.76 -1.00 -8.69
N GLN A 75 9.50 -2.05 -8.31
CA GLN A 75 8.94 -3.36 -7.93
C GLN A 75 8.43 -3.39 -6.48
N VAL A 76 8.75 -2.38 -5.67
CA VAL A 76 8.27 -2.28 -4.28
C VAL A 76 6.85 -1.72 -4.28
N GLN A 77 5.86 -2.61 -4.30
CA GLN A 77 4.43 -2.24 -4.41
C GLN A 77 3.62 -2.47 -3.12
N SER A 78 4.02 -3.44 -2.31
CA SER A 78 3.21 -4.02 -1.23
C SER A 78 3.43 -3.41 0.16
N MET A 79 4.30 -2.40 0.29
CA MET A 79 4.66 -1.83 1.58
C MET A 79 4.74 -0.30 1.53
N PRO A 80 4.41 0.39 2.63
CA PRO A 80 4.68 1.80 2.77
C PRO A 80 6.16 2.14 2.58
N VAL A 81 6.42 3.26 1.91
CA VAL A 81 7.79 3.76 1.66
C VAL A 81 7.92 5.20 2.14
N LEU A 82 8.97 5.49 2.91
CA LEU A 82 9.31 6.83 3.37
C LEU A 82 10.69 7.21 2.85
N VAL A 83 10.75 8.30 2.10
CA VAL A 83 12.01 8.93 1.69
C VAL A 83 12.20 10.18 2.54
N LEU A 84 13.32 10.24 3.26
CA LEU A 84 13.74 11.34 4.12
C LEU A 84 14.99 11.96 3.51
N HIS A 85 15.00 13.27 3.26
CA HIS A 85 16.13 13.89 2.58
C HIS A 85 16.37 15.33 3.04
N GLY A 86 17.63 15.75 3.15
CA GLY A 86 18.00 17.15 3.38
C GLY A 86 17.85 18.00 2.12
N ALA A 87 17.36 19.23 2.25
CA ALA A 87 17.27 20.15 1.11
C ALA A 87 18.66 20.57 0.59
N ASP A 88 19.65 20.61 1.48
CA ASP A 88 21.01 21.10 1.22
C ASP A 88 22.02 19.94 1.25
N ASP A 89 21.59 18.75 0.83
CA ASP A 89 22.45 17.58 0.78
C ASP A 89 23.44 17.65 -0.40
N ASP A 90 24.65 18.13 -0.13
CA ASP A 90 25.73 18.23 -1.12
C ASP A 90 26.46 16.90 -1.39
N ILE A 91 26.20 15.85 -0.60
CA ILE A 91 26.84 14.53 -0.77
C ILE A 91 25.99 13.68 -1.72
N ALA A 92 24.70 13.57 -1.42
CA ALA A 92 23.71 12.87 -2.21
C ALA A 92 22.57 13.86 -2.55
N PRO A 93 22.67 14.60 -3.67
CA PRO A 93 21.72 15.66 -4.00
C PRO A 93 20.26 15.23 -3.92
N LEU A 94 19.42 16.08 -3.34
CA LEU A 94 17.97 15.87 -3.13
C LEU A 94 17.26 15.33 -4.38
N VAL A 95 17.67 15.80 -5.58
CA VAL A 95 17.09 15.36 -6.86
C VAL A 95 17.08 13.84 -7.00
N GLN A 96 18.13 13.14 -6.54
CA GLN A 96 18.17 11.68 -6.60
C GLN A 96 17.17 11.02 -5.64
N GLY A 97 16.95 11.61 -4.46
CA GLY A 97 15.92 11.16 -3.52
C GLY A 97 14.50 11.38 -4.08
N GLN A 98 14.29 12.50 -4.79
CA GLN A 98 13.04 12.77 -5.50
C GLN A 98 12.79 11.78 -6.65
N GLU A 99 13.84 11.43 -7.42
CA GLU A 99 13.77 10.42 -8.48
C GLU A 99 13.42 9.03 -7.92
N LEU A 100 14.03 8.62 -6.78
CA LEU A 100 13.65 7.39 -6.07
C LEU A 100 12.18 7.41 -5.66
N PHE A 101 11.71 8.52 -5.07
CA PHE A 101 10.31 8.66 -4.67
C PHE A 101 9.36 8.59 -5.86
N ALA A 102 9.69 9.26 -6.97
CA ALA A 102 8.90 9.25 -8.18
C ALA A 102 8.80 7.84 -8.77
N ALA A 103 9.91 7.13 -8.89
CA ALA A 103 9.99 5.77 -9.44
C ALA A 103 9.37 4.69 -8.53
N CYS A 104 9.22 4.96 -7.22
CA CYS A 104 8.68 3.98 -6.27
C CYS A 104 7.29 3.49 -6.68
N GLY A 105 7.13 2.16 -6.78
CA GLY A 105 5.89 1.51 -7.19
C GLY A 105 4.81 1.41 -6.10
N SER A 106 5.12 1.79 -4.87
CA SER A 106 4.17 1.73 -3.75
C SER A 106 3.15 2.84 -3.88
N SER A 107 1.87 2.48 -3.71
CA SER A 107 0.78 3.45 -3.60
C SER A 107 0.84 4.24 -2.28
N LYS A 108 1.46 3.66 -1.24
CA LYS A 108 1.64 4.28 0.08
C LYS A 108 3.07 4.81 0.21
N LYS A 109 3.39 5.91 -0.48
CA LYS A 109 4.72 6.53 -0.42
C LYS A 109 4.68 7.96 0.10
N THR A 110 5.67 8.34 0.91
CA THR A 110 5.85 9.71 1.42
C THR A 110 7.28 10.18 1.18
N LEU A 111 7.44 11.42 0.72
CA LEU A 111 8.71 12.15 0.70
C LEU A 111 8.67 13.25 1.77
N ARG A 112 9.68 13.31 2.62
CA ARG A 112 9.90 14.43 3.55
C ARG A 112 11.25 15.07 3.27
N VAL A 113 11.20 16.34 2.87
CA VAL A 113 12.36 17.17 2.64
C VAL A 113 12.56 18.10 3.84
N PHE A 114 13.76 18.12 4.39
CA PHE A 114 14.12 18.92 5.56
C PHE A 114 14.88 20.18 5.12
N PRO A 115 14.28 21.38 5.22
CA PRO A 115 14.94 22.62 4.82
C PRO A 115 16.15 22.92 5.71
N ASN A 116 17.19 23.54 5.16
CA ASN A 116 18.40 23.90 5.91
C ASN A 116 19.16 22.71 6.51
N ALA A 117 18.98 21.49 5.97
CA ALA A 117 19.63 20.26 6.42
C ALA A 117 20.38 19.59 5.26
N GLY A 118 21.57 19.08 5.53
CA GLY A 118 22.44 18.38 4.59
C GLY A 118 22.37 16.86 4.78
N HIS A 119 23.43 16.14 4.43
CA HIS A 119 23.41 14.66 4.38
C HIS A 119 23.21 13.97 5.73
N ASN A 120 23.76 14.54 6.81
CA ASN A 120 23.97 13.84 8.09
C ASN A 120 23.29 14.49 9.29
N ASP A 121 22.57 15.60 9.10
CA ASP A 121 22.05 16.42 10.20
C ASP A 121 20.52 16.58 10.20
N LEU A 122 19.81 15.71 9.47
CA LEU A 122 18.34 15.65 9.43
C LEU A 122 17.76 15.58 10.84
N VAL A 123 18.20 14.61 11.65
CA VAL A 123 17.72 14.41 13.01
C VAL A 123 18.16 15.56 13.94
N LEU A 124 19.40 16.04 13.77
CA LEU A 124 19.94 17.13 14.58
C LEU A 124 19.14 18.42 14.42
N ARG A 125 18.75 18.75 13.18
CA ARG A 125 18.04 19.99 12.86
C ARG A 125 16.51 19.86 12.96
N HIS A 126 15.97 18.67 12.71
CA HIS A 126 14.54 18.43 12.56
C HIS A 126 14.01 17.24 13.37
N HIS A 127 14.55 17.03 14.58
CA HIS A 127 14.23 15.90 15.45
C HIS A 127 12.72 15.55 15.50
N ALA A 128 11.87 16.53 15.83
CA ALA A 128 10.43 16.30 15.96
C ALA A 128 9.77 15.88 14.64
N ALA A 129 10.07 16.58 13.54
CA ALA A 129 9.49 16.29 12.23
C ALA A 129 10.01 14.95 11.66
N TYR A 130 11.29 14.63 11.89
CA TYR A 130 11.90 13.36 11.52
C TYR A 130 11.17 12.18 12.16
N TYR A 131 11.07 12.18 13.50
CA TYR A 131 10.43 11.07 14.21
C TYR A 131 8.91 11.03 14.00
N ALA A 132 8.25 12.17 13.77
CA ALA A 132 6.85 12.17 13.36
C ALA A 132 6.63 11.42 12.04
N ALA A 133 7.50 11.65 11.04
CA ALA A 133 7.42 10.96 9.76
C ALA A 133 7.71 9.46 9.89
N VAL A 134 8.75 9.10 10.66
CA VAL A 134 9.08 7.69 10.93
C VAL A 134 7.93 7.00 11.65
N ASN A 135 7.38 7.60 12.71
CA ASN A 135 6.26 7.02 13.46
C ASN A 135 5.02 6.84 12.60
N ALA A 136 4.72 7.79 11.71
CA ALA A 136 3.61 7.66 10.76
C ALA A 136 3.82 6.45 9.82
N LEU A 137 5.03 6.26 9.29
CA LEU A 137 5.32 5.06 8.50
C LEU A 137 5.23 3.78 9.34
N LEU A 138 5.72 3.76 10.58
CA LEU A 138 5.63 2.56 11.43
C LEU A 138 4.18 2.19 11.75
N GLN A 139 3.29 3.19 11.90
CA GLN A 139 1.85 2.95 12.03
C GLN A 139 1.26 2.37 10.75
N ASP A 140 1.64 2.90 9.59
CA ASP A 140 1.20 2.37 8.29
C ASP A 140 1.72 0.95 8.03
N ALA A 141 2.98 0.68 8.37
CA ALA A 141 3.61 -0.62 8.26
C ALA A 141 2.94 -1.64 9.18
N ALA A 142 2.60 -1.23 10.41
CA ALA A 142 1.82 -2.05 11.33
C ALA A 142 0.47 -2.43 10.73
N ALA A 143 -0.29 -1.45 10.24
CA ALA A 143 -1.59 -1.68 9.61
C ALA A 143 -1.46 -2.62 8.40
N ASN A 144 -0.48 -2.38 7.53
CA ASN A 144 -0.20 -3.19 6.36
C ASN A 144 0.14 -4.65 6.73
N ALA A 145 0.95 -4.86 7.78
CA ALA A 145 1.30 -6.19 8.27
C ALA A 145 0.07 -7.00 8.70
N TYR A 146 -0.95 -6.35 9.26
CA TYR A 146 -2.20 -7.02 9.64
C TYR A 146 -3.04 -7.39 8.40
N SER A 147 -3.25 -6.43 7.48
CA SER A 147 -3.99 -6.69 6.24
C SER A 147 -3.34 -7.81 5.42
N VAL A 148 -2.01 -7.81 5.26
CA VAL A 148 -1.28 -8.85 4.54
C VAL A 148 -1.42 -10.22 5.18
N LYS A 149 -1.37 -10.32 6.52
CA LYS A 149 -1.59 -11.61 7.22
C LYS A 149 -2.99 -12.15 7.02
N VAL A 150 -3.99 -11.28 7.08
CA VAL A 150 -5.40 -11.64 6.85
C VAL A 150 -5.59 -12.14 5.42
N LEU A 151 -5.06 -11.41 4.42
CA LEU A 151 -5.13 -11.82 3.02
C LEU A 151 -4.38 -13.13 2.75
N HIS A 152 -3.20 -13.32 3.36
CA HIS A 152 -2.44 -14.55 3.24
C HIS A 152 -3.22 -15.74 3.81
N ALA A 153 -3.79 -15.62 5.02
CA ALA A 153 -4.62 -16.66 5.62
C ALA A 153 -5.85 -16.98 4.76
N LEU A 154 -6.49 -15.95 4.18
CA LEU A 154 -7.61 -16.14 3.26
C LEU A 154 -7.18 -16.93 2.02
N SER A 155 -6.04 -16.57 1.40
CA SER A 155 -5.49 -17.29 0.24
C SER A 155 -5.09 -18.74 0.57
N ALA A 156 -4.66 -18.98 1.81
CA ALA A 156 -4.35 -20.31 2.34
C ALA A 156 -5.59 -21.09 2.81
N LYS A 157 -6.80 -20.52 2.65
CA LYS A 157 -8.08 -21.08 3.10
C LYS A 157 -8.17 -21.36 4.61
N GLN A 158 -7.40 -20.60 5.40
CA GLN A 158 -7.40 -20.66 6.87
C GLN A 158 -8.46 -19.71 7.41
N TYR A 159 -9.74 -20.03 7.22
CA TYR A 159 -10.84 -19.09 7.46
C TYR A 159 -11.02 -18.72 8.95
N ASP A 160 -10.82 -19.65 9.87
CA ASP A 160 -10.86 -19.36 11.31
C ASP A 160 -9.77 -18.36 11.73
N ASP A 161 -8.57 -18.51 11.17
CA ASP A 161 -7.45 -17.58 11.40
C ASP A 161 -7.76 -16.19 10.83
N VAL A 162 -8.42 -16.11 9.67
CA VAL A 162 -8.91 -14.85 9.09
C VAL A 162 -9.87 -14.15 10.06
N LEU A 163 -10.85 -14.89 10.61
CA LEU A 163 -11.81 -14.33 11.56
C LEU A 163 -11.13 -13.83 12.84
N ALA A 164 -10.24 -14.62 13.42
CA ALA A 164 -9.52 -14.25 14.64
C ALA A 164 -8.61 -13.03 14.43
N MET A 165 -7.80 -13.03 13.37
CA MET A 165 -6.88 -11.93 13.07
C MET A 165 -7.62 -10.66 12.66
N GLY A 166 -8.64 -10.76 11.81
CA GLY A 166 -9.40 -9.60 11.35
C GLY A 166 -10.22 -8.94 12.46
N ALA A 167 -10.78 -9.72 13.39
CA ALA A 167 -11.47 -9.17 14.56
C ALA A 167 -10.52 -8.35 15.44
N ASN A 168 -9.30 -8.85 15.70
CA ASN A 168 -8.28 -8.14 16.45
C ASN A 168 -7.83 -6.87 15.72
N ALA A 169 -7.61 -6.95 14.41
CA ALA A 169 -7.19 -5.81 13.59
C ALA A 169 -8.21 -4.66 13.64
N LEU A 170 -9.51 -4.96 13.57
CA LEU A 170 -10.60 -3.99 13.64
C LEU A 170 -10.86 -3.43 15.04
N GLN A 171 -10.33 -4.03 16.11
CA GLN A 171 -10.39 -3.46 17.47
C GLN A 171 -9.30 -2.42 17.70
N SER A 172 -8.25 -2.41 16.89
CA SER A 172 -7.22 -1.39 16.97
C SER A 172 -7.66 -0.16 16.19
N ASP A 173 -7.72 1.01 16.85
CA ASP A 173 -7.91 2.34 16.21
C ASP A 173 -6.74 2.75 15.30
N ARG A 174 -5.97 1.78 14.81
CA ARG A 174 -4.72 1.96 14.07
C ARG A 174 -4.85 1.73 12.58
N LEU A 175 -5.96 1.14 12.11
CA LEU A 175 -6.18 0.91 10.69
C LEU A 175 -6.77 2.15 10.02
N LYS A 176 -6.16 2.58 8.92
CA LYS A 176 -6.77 3.56 8.01
C LYS A 176 -8.05 3.00 7.39
N LEU A 177 -8.91 3.87 6.88
CA LEU A 177 -10.21 3.50 6.32
C LEU A 177 -10.10 2.39 5.24
N GLU A 178 -9.14 2.52 4.32
CA GLU A 178 -8.89 1.55 3.26
C GLU A 178 -8.53 0.16 3.80
N ASP A 179 -7.63 0.10 4.79
CA ASP A 179 -7.22 -1.15 5.43
C ASP A 179 -8.38 -1.78 6.23
N GLN A 180 -9.23 -0.97 6.87
CA GLN A 180 -10.45 -1.46 7.51
C GLN A 180 -11.41 -2.10 6.49
N CYS A 181 -11.60 -1.48 5.33
CA CYS A 181 -12.46 -2.01 4.27
C CYS A 181 -11.94 -3.37 3.77
N GLN A 182 -10.64 -3.49 3.53
CA GLN A 182 -10.03 -4.73 3.04
C GLN A 182 -10.13 -5.88 4.06
N VAL A 183 -9.93 -5.58 5.35
CA VAL A 183 -10.11 -6.57 6.43
C VAL A 183 -11.58 -6.99 6.54
N LEU A 184 -12.53 -6.06 6.45
CA LEU A 184 -13.96 -6.37 6.48
C LEU A 184 -14.40 -7.23 5.29
N GLU A 185 -13.92 -6.95 4.09
CA GLU A 185 -14.16 -7.80 2.92
C GLU A 185 -13.61 -9.22 3.16
N SER A 186 -12.38 -9.33 3.67
CA SER A 186 -11.74 -10.63 3.94
C SER A 186 -12.49 -11.44 4.99
N LEU A 187 -12.97 -10.79 6.06
CA LEU A 187 -13.81 -11.41 7.08
C LEU A 187 -15.14 -11.93 6.49
N ALA A 188 -15.77 -11.13 5.64
CA ALA A 188 -17.00 -11.54 4.98
C ALA A 188 -16.79 -12.75 4.06
N LYS A 189 -15.70 -12.78 3.29
CA LYS A 189 -15.35 -13.94 2.45
C LYS A 189 -15.08 -15.19 3.27
N ALA A 190 -14.34 -15.09 4.38
CA ALA A 190 -14.11 -16.21 5.29
C ALA A 190 -15.41 -16.74 5.90
N SER A 191 -16.29 -15.86 6.38
CA SER A 191 -17.62 -16.26 6.88
C SER A 191 -18.47 -16.95 5.83
N TRP A 192 -18.40 -16.50 4.57
CA TRP A 192 -19.09 -17.15 3.46
C TRP A 192 -18.63 -18.60 3.29
N HIS A 193 -17.31 -18.85 3.28
CA HIS A 193 -16.77 -20.20 3.14
C HIS A 193 -17.08 -21.10 4.34
N LEU A 194 -17.30 -20.53 5.52
CA LEU A 194 -17.74 -21.24 6.72
C LEU A 194 -19.26 -21.45 6.79
N GLY A 195 -20.03 -20.92 5.82
CA GLY A 195 -21.48 -21.03 5.79
C GLY A 195 -22.23 -20.07 6.72
N ASP A 196 -21.54 -19.12 7.35
CA ASP A 196 -22.14 -18.16 8.30
C ASP A 196 -22.62 -16.88 7.57
N MET A 197 -23.79 -16.98 6.94
CA MET A 197 -24.38 -15.87 6.18
C MET A 197 -24.74 -14.67 7.05
N GLN A 198 -25.02 -14.86 8.34
CA GLN A 198 -25.30 -13.75 9.26
C GLN A 198 -24.05 -12.90 9.47
N SER A 199 -22.89 -13.55 9.66
CA SER A 199 -21.62 -12.84 9.75
C SER A 199 -21.23 -12.18 8.41
N VAL A 200 -21.53 -12.80 7.26
CA VAL A 200 -21.34 -12.17 5.95
C VAL A 200 -22.10 -10.83 5.88
N VAL A 201 -23.39 -10.83 6.21
CA VAL A 201 -24.21 -9.60 6.24
C VAL A 201 -23.66 -8.58 7.23
N LYS A 202 -23.26 -9.02 8.43
CA LYS A 202 -22.69 -8.15 9.47
C LYS A 202 -21.43 -7.44 8.98
N PHE A 203 -20.47 -8.16 8.39
CA PHE A 203 -19.20 -7.58 7.95
C PHE A 203 -19.36 -6.72 6.71
N THR A 204 -20.14 -7.17 5.71
CA THR A 204 -20.44 -6.38 4.51
C THR A 204 -21.23 -5.12 4.82
N THR A 205 -22.13 -5.12 5.80
CA THR A 205 -22.82 -3.90 6.24
C THR A 205 -21.86 -2.91 6.88
N ARG A 206 -20.93 -3.38 7.73
CA ARG A 206 -19.89 -2.51 8.29
C ARG A 206 -18.94 -1.95 7.22
N LEU A 207 -18.69 -2.71 6.16
CA LEU A 207 -17.91 -2.31 4.99
C LEU A 207 -18.63 -1.22 4.20
N LEU A 208 -19.90 -1.45 3.85
CA LEU A 208 -20.68 -0.52 3.03
C LEU A 208 -21.05 0.77 3.77
N ASN A 209 -21.14 0.75 5.10
CA ASN A 209 -21.25 1.97 5.90
C ASN A 209 -19.99 2.85 5.84
N ARG A 210 -18.82 2.26 5.52
CA ARG A 210 -17.54 2.96 5.37
C ARG A 210 -17.27 3.35 3.92
N GLN A 211 -17.64 2.48 2.99
CA GLN A 211 -17.44 2.63 1.56
C GLN A 211 -18.70 2.14 0.80
N PRO A 212 -19.71 3.00 0.63
CA PRO A 212 -21.00 2.61 0.04
C PRO A 212 -20.91 2.12 -1.41
N ASP A 213 -19.89 2.55 -2.14
CA ASP A 213 -19.63 2.18 -3.53
C ASP A 213 -18.79 0.90 -3.70
N HIS A 214 -18.56 0.15 -2.61
CA HIS A 214 -17.74 -1.06 -2.64
C HIS A 214 -18.45 -2.24 -3.35
N ILE A 215 -18.14 -2.44 -4.63
CA ILE A 215 -18.78 -3.43 -5.52
C ILE A 215 -18.78 -4.84 -4.93
N ASN A 216 -17.63 -5.37 -4.48
CA ASN A 216 -17.56 -6.71 -3.88
C ASN A 216 -18.41 -6.83 -2.62
N GLY A 217 -18.58 -5.72 -1.88
CA GLY A 217 -19.37 -5.68 -0.66
C GLY A 217 -20.85 -5.83 -0.97
N LEU A 218 -21.35 -5.08 -1.97
CA LEU A 218 -22.72 -5.17 -2.46
C LEU A 218 -23.03 -6.57 -3.01
N CYS A 219 -22.15 -7.11 -3.86
CA CYS A 219 -22.34 -8.45 -4.43
C CYS A 219 -22.41 -9.54 -3.34
N LEU A 220 -21.46 -9.53 -2.41
CA LEU A 220 -21.39 -10.53 -1.34
C LEU A 220 -22.58 -10.44 -0.37
N ARG A 221 -23.00 -9.21 -0.02
CA ARG A 221 -24.15 -8.99 0.87
C ARG A 221 -25.47 -9.40 0.22
N ALA A 222 -25.69 -9.01 -1.04
CA ALA A 222 -26.86 -9.43 -1.80
C ALA A 222 -26.96 -10.97 -1.89
N LYS A 223 -25.84 -11.67 -2.13
CA LYS A 223 -25.83 -13.14 -2.11
C LYS A 223 -26.24 -13.71 -0.75
N ALA A 224 -25.68 -13.17 0.34
CA ALA A 224 -25.99 -13.64 1.68
C ALA A 224 -27.47 -13.40 2.03
N TYR A 225 -28.03 -12.23 1.68
CA TYR A 225 -29.47 -11.98 1.84
C TYR A 225 -30.33 -12.93 1.03
N GLY A 226 -29.93 -13.30 -0.18
CA GLY A 226 -30.62 -14.28 -1.01
C GLY A 226 -30.71 -15.66 -0.32
N LEU A 227 -29.60 -16.12 0.28
CA LEU A 227 -29.57 -17.37 1.06
C LEU A 227 -30.35 -17.29 2.37
N LEU A 228 -30.51 -16.08 2.93
CA LEU A 228 -31.32 -15.82 4.12
C LEU A 228 -32.79 -15.50 3.79
N HIS A 229 -33.19 -15.61 2.52
CA HIS A 229 -34.54 -15.31 2.02
C HIS A 229 -35.03 -13.87 2.27
N ASN A 230 -34.11 -12.89 2.38
CA ASN A 230 -34.43 -11.48 2.53
C ASN A 230 -34.40 -10.76 1.17
N VAL A 231 -35.50 -10.89 0.42
CA VAL A 231 -35.61 -10.37 -0.96
C VAL A 231 -35.55 -8.84 -1.02
N GLU A 232 -36.08 -8.15 -0.01
CA GLU A 232 -36.08 -6.68 0.04
C GLU A 232 -34.65 -6.14 0.09
N SER A 233 -33.81 -6.67 0.97
CA SER A 233 -32.42 -6.22 1.06
C SER A 233 -31.57 -6.64 -0.15
N VAL A 234 -31.89 -7.75 -0.83
CA VAL A 234 -31.27 -8.08 -2.13
C VAL A 234 -31.56 -6.99 -3.16
N ARG A 235 -32.82 -6.54 -3.22
CA ARG A 235 -33.25 -5.50 -4.16
C ARG A 235 -32.48 -4.19 -3.91
N ASP A 236 -32.32 -3.79 -2.65
CA ASP A 236 -31.62 -2.56 -2.29
C ASP A 236 -30.15 -2.55 -2.75
N ASP A 237 -29.44 -3.66 -2.52
CA ASP A 237 -28.05 -3.83 -2.96
C ASP A 237 -27.93 -3.85 -4.49
N VAL A 238 -28.88 -4.51 -5.18
CA VAL A 238 -28.94 -4.55 -6.66
C VAL A 238 -29.21 -3.16 -7.24
N VAL A 239 -30.11 -2.38 -6.64
CA VAL A 239 -30.40 -1.01 -7.07
C VAL A 239 -29.15 -0.15 -6.90
N THR A 240 -28.50 -0.21 -5.75
CA THR A 240 -27.25 0.52 -5.49
C THR A 240 -26.17 0.16 -6.52
N LEU A 241 -25.95 -1.14 -6.76
CA LEU A 241 -24.99 -1.61 -7.75
C LEU A 241 -25.35 -1.15 -9.17
N SER A 242 -26.63 -1.16 -9.52
CA SER A 242 -27.10 -0.73 -10.85
C SER A 242 -26.90 0.77 -11.10
N GLN A 243 -26.94 1.60 -10.05
CA GLN A 243 -26.63 3.03 -10.13
C GLN A 243 -25.13 3.23 -10.34
N LEU A 244 -24.29 2.50 -9.60
CA LEU A 244 -22.83 2.54 -9.76
C LEU A 244 -22.41 2.14 -11.19
N LEU A 245 -23.03 1.10 -11.75
CA LEU A 245 -22.74 0.63 -13.11
C LEU A 245 -23.26 1.57 -14.21
N ALA A 246 -24.30 2.36 -13.95
CA ALA A 246 -24.87 3.29 -14.92
C ALA A 246 -24.08 4.60 -15.05
N GLY A 247 -23.21 4.92 -14.08
CA GLY A 247 -22.48 6.19 -14.01
C GLY A 247 -23.32 7.34 -13.43
N SER A 248 -22.65 8.38 -12.93
CA SER A 248 -23.21 9.47 -12.11
C SER A 248 -24.29 10.36 -12.78
N THR A 249 -24.61 10.13 -14.05
CA THR A 249 -25.57 10.93 -14.82
C THR A 249 -26.98 10.36 -14.88
N ALA A 250 -27.23 9.15 -14.34
CA ALA A 250 -28.53 8.51 -14.38
C ALA A 250 -29.27 8.65 -13.04
N GLU A 251 -30.28 9.53 -12.97
CA GLU A 251 -31.16 9.67 -11.79
C GLU A 251 -31.95 8.39 -11.48
N ASN A 252 -32.13 7.49 -12.45
CA ASN A 252 -32.82 6.22 -12.28
C ASN A 252 -32.09 5.07 -12.98
N PRO A 253 -31.97 3.89 -12.34
CA PRO A 253 -31.36 2.74 -12.97
C PRO A 253 -32.17 2.27 -14.18
N THR A 254 -31.47 1.96 -15.28
CA THR A 254 -32.11 1.44 -16.49
C THR A 254 -32.37 -0.06 -16.33
N LYS A 255 -33.32 -0.62 -17.10
CA LYS A 255 -33.53 -2.08 -17.15
C LYS A 255 -32.23 -2.84 -17.46
N ALA A 256 -31.36 -2.25 -18.28
CA ALA A 256 -30.06 -2.81 -18.63
C ALA A 256 -29.08 -2.79 -17.45
N SER A 257 -28.98 -1.70 -16.70
CA SER A 257 -28.07 -1.64 -15.54
C SER A 257 -28.53 -2.52 -14.38
N VAL A 258 -29.85 -2.68 -14.18
CA VAL A 258 -30.40 -3.65 -13.22
C VAL A 258 -30.09 -5.09 -13.63
N ALA A 259 -30.26 -5.43 -14.92
CA ALA A 259 -29.90 -6.76 -15.43
C ALA A 259 -28.40 -7.04 -15.25
N MET A 260 -27.54 -6.06 -15.53
CA MET A 260 -26.09 -6.17 -15.30
C MET A 260 -25.74 -6.33 -13.81
N ALA A 261 -26.42 -5.60 -12.92
CA ALA A 261 -26.24 -5.75 -11.47
C ALA A 261 -26.66 -7.14 -10.99
N LEU A 262 -27.79 -7.66 -11.46
CA LEU A 262 -28.23 -9.03 -11.14
C LEU A 262 -27.26 -10.09 -11.67
N LEU A 263 -26.75 -9.92 -12.89
CA LEU A 263 -25.71 -10.78 -13.47
C LEU A 263 -24.42 -10.71 -12.66
N ALA A 264 -23.97 -9.51 -12.28
CA ALA A 264 -22.81 -9.33 -11.42
C ALA A 264 -23.01 -10.06 -10.10
N VAL A 265 -24.13 -9.85 -9.40
CA VAL A 265 -24.44 -10.58 -8.17
C VAL A 265 -24.43 -12.08 -8.43
N HIS A 266 -25.09 -12.60 -9.47
CA HIS A 266 -25.18 -14.04 -9.69
C HIS A 266 -23.81 -14.68 -10.04
N SER A 267 -23.12 -14.10 -11.03
CA SER A 267 -21.87 -14.60 -11.60
C SER A 267 -20.63 -14.31 -10.76
N TRP A 268 -20.70 -13.37 -9.80
CA TRP A 268 -19.57 -13.06 -8.93
C TRP A 268 -19.24 -14.24 -8.02
N THR A 269 -18.05 -14.80 -8.16
CA THR A 269 -17.58 -15.92 -7.34
C THR A 269 -16.87 -15.39 -6.11
N VAL A 270 -17.12 -16.02 -4.96
CA VAL A 270 -16.36 -15.74 -3.74
C VAL A 270 -15.02 -16.44 -3.88
N GLN A 271 -14.02 -15.69 -4.36
CA GLN A 271 -12.61 -16.09 -4.42
C GLN A 271 -11.85 -15.66 -3.18
#